data_AF-A0A7Y3IW51-F1
#
_entry.id   AF-A0A7Y3IW51-F1
#
_cell.length_a   1.000
_cell.length_b   1.000
_cell.length_c   1.000
_cell.angle_alpha   90.00
_cell.angle_beta   90.00
_cell.angle_gamma   90.00
#
_symmetry.space_group_name_H-M   'P 1'
#
loop_
_entity.id
_entity.type
_entity.pdbx_description
1 polymer ?
#
loop_
_entity_poly.entity_id
_entity_poly.type
_entity_poly.pdbx_seq_one_letter_code
_entity_poly.pdbx_strand_id
1 'polypeptide(L)'
;VKEGDLADACYFIKQGVAEVVVALPEGGQRCLALLEPGQYFGEEGLLFSGRRNATVRMETAGELLRLEKLDFDELIKAPVVAVVSVQEAKERIQAGGQWLDVRLVDEYRGEGLPGAISVPLQSLRIKGRLLEKSRHYVICCDTGRRSAAAAFILCGEGYDCSVLEGGLNSLNDTEFKSIMQGQS
;
A
#
# COMPACT_ATOMS: atom_id res chain seq x y z
N VAL A 1 -21.35 -13.75 -15.80
CA VAL A 1 -20.09 -13.14 -16.31
C VAL A 1 -19.45 -14.15 -17.26
N LYS A 2 -19.02 -13.79 -18.47
CA LYS A 2 -18.51 -14.78 -19.44
C LYS A 2 -17.00 -14.69 -19.61
N GLU A 3 -16.40 -15.83 -19.91
CA GLU A 3 -14.99 -15.96 -20.30
C GLU A 3 -14.67 -15.05 -21.49
N GLY A 4 -13.51 -14.41 -21.49
CA GLY A 4 -13.03 -13.52 -22.54
C GLY A 4 -13.55 -12.07 -22.48
N ASP A 5 -14.66 -11.81 -21.77
CA ASP A 5 -15.19 -10.45 -21.57
C ASP A 5 -14.15 -9.55 -20.89
N LEU A 6 -14.28 -8.23 -21.07
CA LEU A 6 -13.47 -7.28 -20.32
C LEU A 6 -13.78 -7.35 -18.82
N ALA A 7 -12.74 -7.24 -18.00
CA ALA A 7 -12.88 -7.21 -16.56
C ALA A 7 -13.11 -5.78 -16.05
N ASP A 8 -14.30 -5.54 -15.53
CA ASP A 8 -14.80 -4.21 -15.10
C ASP A 8 -15.19 -4.15 -13.61
N ALA A 9 -15.28 -5.30 -12.95
CA ALA A 9 -15.71 -5.44 -11.56
C ALA A 9 -15.33 -6.81 -10.96
N CYS A 10 -15.24 -6.87 -9.63
CA CYS A 10 -15.19 -8.08 -8.82
C CYS A 10 -16.56 -8.31 -8.16
N TYR A 11 -16.94 -9.56 -7.93
CA TYR A 11 -18.24 -9.93 -7.39
C TYR A 11 -18.10 -10.82 -6.16
N PHE A 12 -18.92 -10.58 -5.14
CA PHE A 12 -19.01 -11.41 -3.94
C PHE A 12 -20.38 -12.07 -3.86
N ILE A 13 -20.42 -13.37 -3.58
CA ILE A 13 -21.66 -14.11 -3.38
C ILE A 13 -22.24 -13.71 -2.02
N LYS A 14 -23.37 -13.02 -2.01
CA LYS A 14 -24.14 -12.73 -0.79
C LYS A 14 -25.15 -13.84 -0.51
N GLN A 15 -25.77 -14.38 -1.56
CA GLN A 15 -26.74 -15.46 -1.50
C GLN A 15 -26.74 -16.28 -2.79
N GLY A 16 -27.07 -17.57 -2.70
CA GLY A 16 -27.11 -18.49 -3.83
C GLY A 16 -25.78 -19.22 -4.05
N VAL A 17 -25.72 -20.00 -5.13
CA VAL A 17 -24.55 -20.78 -5.54
C VAL A 17 -24.25 -20.48 -7.01
N ALA A 18 -22.98 -20.28 -7.33
CA ALA A 18 -22.52 -20.05 -8.69
C ALA A 18 -21.53 -21.13 -9.12
N GLU A 19 -21.57 -21.58 -10.37
CA GLU A 19 -20.50 -22.41 -10.94
C GLU A 19 -19.53 -21.58 -11.78
N VAL A 20 -18.26 -22.00 -11.73
CA VAL A 20 -17.17 -21.44 -12.55
C VAL A 20 -16.79 -22.48 -13.59
N VAL A 21 -16.90 -22.13 -14.86
CA VAL A 21 -16.63 -23.04 -15.99
C VAL A 21 -15.69 -22.41 -17.01
N VAL A 22 -14.83 -23.22 -17.60
CA VAL A 22 -13.93 -22.81 -18.69
C VAL A 22 -14.22 -23.63 -19.94
N ALA A 23 -14.18 -23.00 -21.12
CA ALA A 23 -14.33 -23.68 -22.40
C ALA A 23 -13.12 -24.59 -22.69
N LEU A 24 -13.39 -25.82 -23.18
CA LEU A 24 -12.32 -26.73 -23.59
C LEU A 24 -12.00 -26.57 -25.09
N PRO A 25 -10.73 -26.75 -25.51
CA PRO A 25 -10.33 -26.60 -26.92
C PRO A 25 -11.07 -27.53 -27.88
N GLU A 26 -11.38 -28.74 -27.42
CA GLU A 26 -12.13 -29.76 -28.17
C GLU A 26 -13.66 -29.62 -28.08
N GLY A 27 -14.13 -28.52 -27.51
CA GLY A 27 -15.56 -28.24 -27.30
C GLY A 27 -16.06 -28.73 -25.94
N GLY A 28 -17.15 -28.12 -25.48
CA GLY A 28 -17.69 -28.35 -24.14
C GLY A 28 -17.07 -27.43 -23.07
N GLN A 29 -17.46 -27.66 -21.83
CA GLN A 29 -17.05 -26.85 -20.68
C GLN A 29 -16.61 -27.75 -19.54
N ARG A 30 -15.60 -27.32 -18.79
CA ARG A 30 -15.16 -27.97 -17.56
C ARG A 30 -15.51 -27.09 -16.36
N CYS A 31 -16.24 -27.65 -15.40
CA CYS A 31 -16.49 -27.00 -14.11
C CYS A 31 -15.21 -27.02 -13.28
N LEU A 32 -14.78 -25.83 -12.84
CA LEU A 32 -13.59 -25.64 -12.01
C LEU A 32 -13.96 -25.60 -10.52
N ALA A 33 -15.09 -24.96 -10.18
CA ALA A 33 -15.51 -24.75 -8.81
C ALA A 33 -17.01 -24.40 -8.72
N LEU A 34 -17.57 -24.64 -7.53
CA LEU A 34 -18.82 -24.05 -7.07
C LEU A 34 -18.49 -23.00 -6.00
N LEU A 35 -19.16 -21.85 -6.08
CA LEU A 35 -19.01 -20.70 -5.19
C LEU A 35 -20.26 -20.53 -4.35
N GLU A 36 -20.08 -20.45 -3.04
CA GLU A 36 -21.09 -20.28 -2.00
C GLU A 36 -21.02 -18.89 -1.36
N PRO A 37 -22.01 -18.49 -0.53
CA PRO A 37 -22.00 -17.21 0.15
C PRO A 37 -20.70 -16.95 0.93
N GLY A 38 -20.12 -15.76 0.73
CA GLY A 38 -18.82 -15.37 1.29
C GLY A 38 -17.64 -15.56 0.33
N GLN A 39 -17.80 -16.33 -0.74
CA GLN A 39 -16.79 -16.45 -1.80
C GLN A 39 -16.97 -15.36 -2.85
N TYR A 40 -15.94 -15.16 -3.68
CA TYR A 40 -15.90 -14.10 -4.69
C TYR A 40 -15.33 -14.60 -6.02
N PHE A 41 -15.51 -13.81 -7.07
CA PHE A 41 -14.94 -14.08 -8.39
C PHE A 41 -14.73 -12.81 -9.22
N GLY A 42 -13.86 -12.93 -10.21
CA GLY A 42 -13.61 -11.90 -11.23
C GLY A 42 -12.42 -10.99 -10.93
N GLU A 43 -11.74 -11.20 -9.81
CA GLU A 43 -10.53 -10.52 -9.38
C GLU A 43 -9.33 -10.78 -10.30
N GLU A 44 -9.16 -12.00 -10.83
CA GLU A 44 -8.01 -12.31 -11.69
C GLU A 44 -7.98 -11.44 -12.96
N GLY A 45 -9.16 -11.20 -13.53
CA GLY A 45 -9.29 -10.31 -14.68
C GLY A 45 -8.93 -8.87 -14.36
N LEU A 46 -9.14 -8.42 -13.12
CA LEU A 46 -8.76 -7.08 -12.67
C LEU A 46 -7.27 -6.97 -12.35
N LEU A 47 -6.67 -8.03 -11.81
CA LEU A 47 -5.29 -8.05 -11.34
C LEU A 47 -4.25 -8.27 -12.45
N PHE A 48 -4.54 -9.12 -13.44
CA PHE A 48 -3.50 -9.62 -14.36
C PHE A 48 -3.79 -9.37 -15.84
N SER A 49 -4.95 -9.82 -16.33
CA SER A 49 -5.17 -10.00 -17.76
C SER A 49 -6.04 -8.92 -18.42
N GLY A 50 -6.78 -8.14 -17.64
CA GLY A 50 -7.83 -7.25 -18.13
C GLY A 50 -9.07 -7.98 -18.69
N ARG A 51 -9.09 -9.32 -18.68
CA ARG A 51 -10.16 -10.16 -19.26
C ARG A 51 -10.56 -11.30 -18.33
N ARG A 52 -11.81 -11.75 -18.45
CA ARG A 52 -12.31 -12.90 -17.69
C ARG A 52 -11.63 -14.19 -18.16
N ASN A 53 -11.07 -14.96 -17.23
CA ASN A 53 -10.42 -16.26 -17.50
C ASN A 53 -11.40 -17.45 -17.51
N ALA A 54 -12.64 -17.24 -17.04
CA ALA A 54 -13.68 -18.23 -16.93
C ALA A 54 -15.07 -17.58 -17.02
N THR A 55 -16.07 -18.41 -17.32
CA THR A 55 -17.49 -18.06 -17.23
C THR A 55 -17.99 -18.40 -15.84
N VAL A 56 -18.72 -17.47 -15.22
CA VAL A 56 -19.42 -17.68 -13.95
C VAL A 56 -20.91 -17.53 -14.17
N ARG A 57 -21.68 -18.56 -13.79
CA ARG A 57 -23.14 -18.59 -13.89
C ARG A 57 -23.75 -18.95 -12.53
N MET A 58 -24.88 -18.34 -12.20
CA MET A 58 -25.64 -18.70 -11.00
C MET A 58 -26.39 -20.02 -11.26
N GLU A 59 -26.23 -20.99 -10.37
CA GLU A 59 -26.98 -22.25 -10.37
C GLU A 59 -28.31 -22.12 -9.61
N THR A 60 -28.36 -21.19 -8.65
CA THR A 60 -29.58 -20.90 -7.88
C THR A 60 -29.90 -19.41 -7.91
N ALA A 61 -31.15 -19.05 -7.57
CA ALA A 61 -31.50 -17.65 -7.35
C ALA A 61 -30.61 -17.06 -6.25
N GLY A 62 -29.99 -15.91 -6.51
CA GLY A 62 -29.00 -15.35 -5.62
C GLY A 62 -28.76 -13.86 -5.80
N GLU A 63 -27.97 -13.33 -4.88
CA GLU A 63 -27.60 -11.92 -4.80
C GLU A 63 -26.08 -11.80 -4.82
N LEU A 64 -25.60 -10.82 -5.59
CA LEU A 64 -24.19 -10.49 -5.70
C LEU A 64 -23.95 -9.07 -5.18
N LEU A 65 -22.86 -8.88 -4.45
CA LEU A 65 -22.26 -7.56 -4.29
C LEU A 65 -21.30 -7.33 -5.44
N ARG A 66 -21.35 -6.15 -6.07
CA ARG A 66 -20.46 -5.75 -7.16
C ARG A 66 -19.52 -4.65 -6.67
N LEU A 67 -18.22 -4.89 -6.79
CA LEU A 67 -17.16 -3.92 -6.52
C LEU A 67 -16.57 -3.49 -7.86
N GLU A 68 -16.69 -2.21 -8.21
CA GLU A 68 -16.21 -1.70 -9.49
C GLU A 68 -14.69 -1.71 -9.57
N LYS A 69 -14.15 -1.74 -10.80
CA LYS A 69 -12.70 -1.76 -11.02
C LYS A 69 -11.97 -0.62 -10.31
N LEU A 70 -12.50 0.61 -10.34
CA LEU A 70 -11.85 1.75 -9.70
C LEU A 70 -11.75 1.58 -8.19
N ASP A 71 -12.84 1.17 -7.53
CA ASP A 71 -12.85 0.91 -6.10
C ASP A 71 -11.98 -0.29 -5.73
N PHE A 72 -11.97 -1.34 -6.56
CA PHE A 72 -11.08 -2.48 -6.41
C PHE A 72 -9.61 -2.05 -6.49
N ASP A 73 -9.24 -1.26 -7.50
CA ASP A 73 -7.89 -0.75 -7.71
C ASP A 73 -7.45 0.10 -6.51
N GLU A 74 -8.33 0.89 -5.89
CA GLU A 74 -8.04 1.61 -4.63
C GLU A 74 -7.82 0.67 -3.45
N LEU A 75 -8.64 -0.38 -3.31
CA LEU A 75 -8.52 -1.33 -2.19
C LEU A 75 -7.27 -2.21 -2.25
N ILE A 76 -6.78 -2.54 -3.45
CA ILE A 76 -5.59 -3.39 -3.64
C ILE A 76 -4.27 -2.60 -3.65
N LYS A 77 -4.33 -1.27 -3.69
CA LYS A 77 -3.14 -0.42 -3.51
C LYS A 77 -2.65 -0.60 -2.07
N ALA A 78 -1.81 -1.61 -1.87
CA ALA A 78 -0.90 -1.59 -0.74
C ALA A 78 -0.10 -0.28 -0.85
N PRO A 79 0.04 0.51 0.23
CA PRO A 79 0.94 1.65 0.18
C PRO A 79 2.34 1.12 -0.14
N VAL A 80 2.77 1.33 -1.38
CA VAL A 80 4.16 1.05 -1.79
C VAL A 80 4.99 2.12 -1.11
N VAL A 81 5.53 1.77 0.04
CA VAL A 81 6.46 2.62 0.76
C VAL A 81 7.77 2.63 -0.02
N ALA A 82 8.08 3.76 -0.64
CA ALA A 82 9.37 3.94 -1.29
C ALA A 82 10.48 3.90 -0.23
N VAL A 83 11.46 3.01 -0.40
CA VAL A 83 12.72 3.06 0.35
C VAL A 83 13.70 3.91 -0.45
N VAL A 84 14.34 4.87 0.18
CA VAL A 84 15.21 5.85 -0.48
C VAL A 84 16.60 5.85 0.15
N SER A 85 17.61 6.00 -0.69
CA SER A 85 18.99 6.22 -0.25
C SER A 85 19.15 7.57 0.46
N VAL A 86 20.29 7.77 1.13
CA VAL A 86 20.64 9.05 1.78
C VAL A 86 20.60 10.22 0.78
N GLN A 87 21.09 10.00 -0.43
CA GLN A 87 21.17 11.03 -1.45
C GLN A 87 19.77 11.45 -1.95
N GLU A 88 18.91 10.48 -2.26
CA GLU A 88 17.53 10.74 -2.66
C GLU A 88 16.71 11.37 -1.53
N ALA A 89 16.93 10.94 -0.28
CA ALA A 89 16.31 11.55 0.88
C ALA A 89 16.66 13.03 0.97
N LYS A 90 17.94 13.40 0.79
CA LYS A 90 18.37 14.81 0.79
C LYS A 90 17.71 15.62 -0.32
N GLU A 91 17.63 15.06 -1.53
CA GLU A 91 16.98 15.73 -2.67
C GLU A 91 15.50 16.01 -2.39
N ARG A 92 14.78 15.05 -1.78
CA ARG A 92 13.38 15.22 -1.36
C ARG A 92 13.22 16.32 -0.32
N ILE A 93 14.15 16.39 0.65
CA ILE A 93 14.13 17.43 1.68
C ILE A 93 14.41 18.81 1.07
N GLN A 94 15.37 18.92 0.15
CA GLN A 94 15.67 20.15 -0.59
C GLN A 94 14.51 20.60 -1.48
N ALA A 95 13.70 19.67 -1.98
CA ALA A 95 12.48 19.95 -2.74
C ALA A 95 11.28 20.37 -1.85
N GLY A 96 11.47 20.59 -0.54
CA GLY A 96 10.43 21.00 0.41
C GLY A 96 9.85 19.85 1.25
N GLY A 97 10.46 18.67 1.20
CA GLY A 97 10.12 17.55 2.07
C GLY A 97 10.53 17.77 3.52
N GLN A 98 10.04 16.90 4.41
CA GLN A 98 10.24 17.00 5.85
C GLN A 98 10.73 15.67 6.44
N TRP A 99 11.78 15.73 7.26
CA TRP A 99 12.21 14.57 8.05
C TRP A 99 11.18 14.28 9.15
N LEU A 100 10.84 13.00 9.32
CA LEU A 100 9.98 12.50 10.39
C LEU A 100 10.70 11.39 11.16
N ASP A 101 11.10 11.68 12.39
CA ASP A 101 11.71 10.70 13.29
C ASP A 101 10.62 10.01 14.12
N VAL A 102 10.51 8.69 13.98
CA VAL A 102 9.47 7.86 14.63
C VAL A 102 10.00 7.03 15.80
N ARG A 103 11.21 7.32 16.27
CA ARG A 103 11.77 6.76 17.50
C ARG A 103 11.12 7.36 18.74
N LEU A 104 11.47 6.85 19.92
CA LEU A 104 11.04 7.44 21.19
C LEU A 104 11.62 8.85 21.33
N VAL A 105 10.91 9.70 22.06
CA VAL A 105 11.30 11.11 22.24
C VAL A 105 12.70 11.25 22.85
N ASP A 106 13.06 10.36 23.77
CA ASP A 106 14.37 10.40 24.42
C ASP A 106 15.52 10.00 23.47
N GLU A 107 15.27 9.06 22.54
CA GLU A 107 16.22 8.71 21.47
C GLU A 107 16.45 9.92 20.54
N TYR A 108 15.37 10.60 20.15
CA TYR A 108 15.44 11.80 19.31
C TYR A 108 16.16 12.97 19.98
N ARG A 109 15.97 13.19 21.29
CA ARG A 109 16.60 14.29 22.02
C ARG A 109 18.13 14.19 22.09
N GLY A 110 18.67 12.97 22.08
CA GLY A 110 20.11 12.75 22.10
C GLY A 110 20.76 12.75 20.71
N GLU A 111 20.17 12.00 19.77
CA GLU A 111 20.78 11.66 18.49
C GLU A 111 19.80 11.83 17.31
N GLY A 112 18.86 12.76 17.44
CA GLY A 112 17.90 13.11 16.40
C GLY A 112 18.52 13.90 15.25
N LEU A 113 17.92 13.79 14.07
CA LEU A 113 18.19 14.70 12.96
C LEU A 113 17.58 16.08 13.28
N PRO A 114 18.35 17.17 13.34
CA PRO A 114 17.83 18.52 13.52
C PRO A 114 16.86 18.90 12.43
N GLY A 115 15.86 19.68 12.81
CA GLY A 115 14.75 20.06 11.94
C GLY A 115 13.76 18.94 11.63
N ALA A 116 14.00 17.69 12.08
CA ALA A 116 13.01 16.64 11.96
C ALA A 116 11.83 16.86 12.90
N ILE A 117 10.64 16.47 12.45
CA ILE A 117 9.48 16.36 13.33
C ILE A 117 9.61 15.04 14.09
N SER A 118 9.49 15.07 15.41
CA SER A 118 9.49 13.87 16.23
C SER A 118 8.05 13.43 16.54
N VAL A 119 7.65 12.27 15.99
CA VAL A 119 6.38 11.63 16.32
C VAL A 119 6.63 10.14 16.54
N PRO A 120 6.80 9.68 17.79
CA PRO A 120 7.06 8.27 18.07
C PRO A 120 6.01 7.36 17.47
N LEU A 121 6.44 6.23 16.90
CA LEU A 121 5.59 5.24 16.21
C LEU A 121 4.34 4.87 17.04
N GLN A 122 4.49 4.71 18.35
CA GLN A 122 3.41 4.35 19.28
C GLN A 122 2.27 5.38 19.32
N SER A 123 2.59 6.65 19.09
CA SER A 123 1.65 7.77 19.09
C SER A 123 1.23 8.21 17.69
N LEU A 124 1.83 7.63 16.65
CA LEU A 124 1.72 8.09 15.26
C LEU A 124 0.27 8.08 14.76
N ARG A 125 -0.51 7.06 15.07
CA ARG A 125 -1.93 6.98 14.66
C ARG A 125 -2.79 8.13 15.22
N ILE A 126 -2.38 8.74 16.33
CA ILE A 126 -3.12 9.85 16.97
C ILE A 126 -2.48 11.20 16.65
N LYS A 127 -1.15 11.30 16.64
CA LYS A 127 -0.44 12.57 16.42
C LYS A 127 -0.11 12.83 14.96
N GLY A 128 -0.11 11.81 14.11
CA GLY A 128 0.14 11.90 12.68
C GLY A 128 -0.83 12.83 11.97
N ARG A 129 -2.09 12.90 12.42
CA ARG A 129 -3.10 13.86 11.91
C ARG A 129 -2.73 15.34 12.04
N LEU A 130 -1.71 15.68 12.83
CA LEU A 130 -1.19 17.04 12.97
C LEU A 130 -0.18 17.39 11.87
N LEU A 131 0.26 16.41 11.10
CA LEU A 131 1.17 16.59 9.97
C LEU A 131 0.43 17.19 8.76
N GLU A 132 1.12 18.03 8.00
CA GLU A 132 0.61 18.67 6.79
C GLU A 132 0.56 17.67 5.63
N LYS A 133 -0.62 17.37 5.09
CA LYS A 133 -0.80 16.39 4.01
C LYS A 133 -0.14 16.75 2.67
N SER A 134 0.20 18.02 2.46
CA SER A 134 0.81 18.50 1.21
C SER A 134 2.32 18.30 1.13
N ARG A 135 2.97 17.84 2.20
CA ARG A 135 4.43 17.62 2.23
C ARG A 135 4.78 16.15 2.04
N HIS A 136 5.93 15.93 1.40
CA HIS A 136 6.59 14.63 1.40
C HIS A 136 7.32 14.40 2.73
N TYR A 137 7.10 13.25 3.37
CA TYR A 137 7.80 12.88 4.61
C TYR A 137 8.85 11.80 4.37
N VAL A 138 10.11 12.09 4.70
CA VAL A 138 11.17 11.07 4.76
C VAL A 138 11.25 10.55 6.19
N ILE A 139 10.84 9.31 6.40
CA ILE A 139 10.69 8.71 7.73
C ILE A 139 11.96 7.95 8.11
N CYS A 140 12.49 8.23 9.30
CA CYS A 140 13.66 7.57 9.84
C CYS A 140 13.42 6.96 11.23
N CYS A 141 14.18 5.90 11.51
CA CYS A 141 14.40 5.33 12.83
C CYS A 141 15.82 4.73 12.85
N ASP A 142 16.22 3.94 13.85
CA ASP A 142 17.60 3.41 13.85
C ASP A 142 17.89 2.44 12.70
N THR A 143 17.02 1.45 12.47
CA THR A 143 17.30 0.33 11.55
C THR A 143 16.33 0.21 10.37
N GLY A 144 15.46 1.20 10.12
CA GLY A 144 14.42 1.14 9.08
C GLY A 144 13.12 0.38 9.45
N ARG A 145 13.13 -0.46 10.49
CA ARG A 145 11.95 -1.30 10.83
C ARG A 145 10.75 -0.50 11.36
N ARG A 146 10.99 0.47 12.24
CA ARG A 146 9.93 1.32 12.80
C ARG A 146 9.42 2.31 11.76
N SER A 147 10.32 2.87 10.94
CA SER A 147 9.96 3.77 9.85
C SER A 147 9.15 3.08 8.75
N ALA A 148 9.42 1.80 8.43
CA ALA A 148 8.57 1.02 7.53
C ALA A 148 7.13 0.85 8.07
N ALA A 149 6.98 0.51 9.34
CA ALA A 149 5.66 0.42 9.97
C ALA A 149 4.95 1.79 10.03
N ALA A 150 5.69 2.86 10.31
CA ALA A 150 5.16 4.22 10.31
C ALA A 150 4.68 4.65 8.91
N ALA A 151 5.47 4.37 7.87
CA ALA A 151 5.12 4.67 6.49
C ALA A 151 3.87 3.91 6.05
N PHE A 152 3.74 2.63 6.43
CA PHE A 152 2.52 1.87 6.14
C PHE A 152 1.28 2.55 6.74
N ILE A 153 1.37 3.02 7.99
CA ILE A 153 0.26 3.72 8.67
C ILE A 153 -0.05 5.05 7.95
N LEU A 154 0.96 5.89 7.71
CA LEU A 154 0.76 7.22 7.15
C LEU A 154 0.34 7.17 5.68
N CYS A 155 0.97 6.35 4.86
CA CYS A 155 0.56 6.18 3.46
C CYS A 155 -0.87 5.63 3.36
N GLY A 156 -1.27 4.71 4.25
CA GLY A 156 -2.66 4.24 4.34
C GLY A 156 -3.65 5.33 4.75
N GLU A 157 -3.19 6.38 5.43
CA GLU A 157 -3.98 7.59 5.76
C GLU A 157 -3.89 8.69 4.68
N GLY A 158 -3.21 8.39 3.55
CA GLY A 158 -3.08 9.28 2.39
C GLY A 158 -1.96 10.32 2.51
N TYR A 159 -0.95 10.08 3.34
CA TYR A 159 0.27 10.88 3.36
C TYR A 159 1.26 10.40 2.29
N ASP A 160 2.03 11.32 1.71
CA ASP A 160 3.15 10.99 0.83
C ASP A 160 4.41 10.76 1.67
N CYS A 161 4.90 9.52 1.72
CA CYS A 161 6.03 9.14 2.56
C CYS A 161 7.04 8.23 1.86
N SER A 162 8.31 8.36 2.25
CA SER A 162 9.39 7.42 1.96
C SER A 162 10.12 7.03 3.23
N VAL A 163 10.89 5.94 3.19
CA VAL A 163 11.69 5.44 4.32
C VAL A 163 13.16 5.54 3.98
N LEU A 164 13.94 6.12 4.89
CA LEU A 164 15.39 6.13 4.77
C LEU A 164 15.94 4.70 4.85
N GLU A 165 16.68 4.31 3.83
CA GLU A 165 17.31 3.00 3.72
C GLU A 165 18.29 2.75 4.88
N GLY A 166 18.12 1.62 5.57
CA GLY A 166 18.96 1.24 6.70
C GLY A 166 18.74 2.05 8.00
N GLY A 167 17.92 3.10 7.97
CA GLY A 167 17.68 3.97 9.11
C GLY A 167 18.83 4.94 9.39
N LEU A 168 18.97 5.37 10.64
CA LEU A 168 20.05 6.28 11.06
C LEU A 168 21.36 5.53 11.32
N ASN A 169 21.30 4.24 11.67
CA ASN A 169 22.49 3.44 11.94
C ASN A 169 23.27 3.09 10.65
N SER A 170 22.67 3.24 9.48
CA SER A 170 23.37 3.10 8.20
C SER A 170 24.16 4.35 7.82
N LEU A 171 23.92 5.49 8.49
CA LEU A 171 24.61 6.74 8.19
C LEU A 171 26.02 6.72 8.79
N ASN A 172 27.02 7.02 7.97
CA ASN A 172 28.34 7.37 8.47
C ASN A 172 28.39 8.84 8.94
N ASP A 173 29.43 9.21 9.68
CA ASP A 173 29.60 10.58 10.22
C ASP A 173 29.53 11.66 9.13
N THR A 174 30.00 11.36 7.92
CA THR A 174 29.99 12.30 6.79
C THR A 174 28.57 12.50 6.26
N GLU A 175 27.81 11.42 6.11
CA GLU A 175 26.41 11.45 5.68
C GLU A 175 25.53 12.15 6.71
N PHE A 176 25.73 11.84 7.99
CA PHE A 176 25.01 12.49 9.08
C PHE A 176 25.27 14.01 9.07
N LYS A 177 26.53 14.44 8.97
CA LYS A 177 26.91 15.86 8.81
C LYS A 177 26.39 16.47 7.51
N SER A 178 26.31 15.70 6.43
CA SER A 178 25.80 16.18 5.15
C SER A 178 24.30 16.45 5.20
N ILE A 179 23.52 15.61 5.88
CA ILE A 179 22.09 15.87 6.14
C ILE A 179 21.93 17.14 6.99
N MET A 180 22.82 17.36 7.96
CA MET A 180 22.82 18.54 8.84
C MET A 180 23.07 19.86 8.10
N GLN A 181 23.90 19.85 7.04
CA GLN A 181 24.28 21.06 6.31
C GLN A 181 23.27 21.46 5.21
N GLY A 182 22.37 20.56 4.80
CA GLY A 182 21.45 20.76 3.68
C GLY A 182 20.10 21.43 4.02
N GLN A 183 19.93 21.98 5.22
CA GLN A 183 18.69 22.62 5.68
C GLN A 183 18.72 24.17 5.62
N SER A 184 19.68 24.77 4.91
CA SER A 184 19.84 26.22 4.76
C SER A 184 18.97 26.81 3.65
#